data_AF-A0A1Z9BVY6-F1
#
_entry.id   AF-A0A1Z9BVY6-F1
#
_cell.length_a   1.000
_cell.length_b   1.000
_cell.length_c   1.000
_cell.angle_alpha   90.00
_cell.angle_beta   90.00
_cell.angle_gamma   90.00
#
_symmetry.space_group_name_H-M   'P 1'
#
loop_
_entity.id
_entity.type
_entity.pdbx_description
1 polymer ?
#
loop_
_entity_poly.entity_id
_entity_poly.type
_entity_poly.pdbx_seq_one_letter_code
_entity_poly.pdbx_strand_id
1 'polypeptide(L)' 'MAAKKKKARRAKKPVELIISKARVKNAVKKCNVGSEFYEALDGAVRELIKGAEGRAVGNKRKTLKAVDL' A
#
# COMPACT_ATOMS: atom_id res chain seq x y z
N MET A 1 15.90 34.23 -25.58
CA MET A 1 16.26 32.81 -25.72
C MET A 1 15.72 32.02 -24.53
N ALA A 2 14.82 31.06 -24.81
CA ALA A 2 14.39 29.90 -24.01
C ALA A 2 13.91 30.05 -22.54
N ALA A 3 12.60 30.20 -22.36
CA ALA A 3 11.89 29.88 -21.12
C ALA A 3 11.91 28.36 -20.86
N LYS A 4 12.57 27.92 -19.78
CA LYS A 4 12.53 26.52 -19.30
C LYS A 4 11.14 26.22 -18.72
N LYS A 5 10.27 25.60 -19.53
CA LYS A 5 9.00 25.01 -19.08
C LYS A 5 9.27 23.93 -18.01
N LYS A 6 8.97 24.22 -16.74
CA LYS A 6 8.82 23.18 -15.71
C LYS A 6 7.64 22.29 -16.11
N LYS A 7 7.95 21.04 -16.48
CA LYS A 7 6.95 20.02 -16.81
C LYS A 7 6.20 19.69 -15.52
N ALA A 8 5.02 20.28 -15.33
CA ALA A 8 4.13 19.96 -14.23
C ALA A 8 3.89 18.44 -14.25
N ARG A 9 4.37 17.75 -13.21
CA ARG A 9 4.12 16.34 -13.02
C ARG A 9 2.61 16.20 -12.81
N ARG A 10 1.90 15.67 -13.82
CA ARG A 10 0.50 15.27 -13.69
C ARG A 10 0.39 14.39 -12.45
N ALA A 11 -0.31 14.86 -11.43
CA ALA A 11 -0.69 14.06 -10.28
C ALA A 11 -1.54 12.91 -10.82
N LYS A 12 -0.93 11.73 -10.99
CA LYS A 12 -1.67 10.50 -11.24
C LYS A 12 -2.55 10.31 -10.02
N LYS A 13 -3.87 10.18 -10.25
CA LYS A 13 -4.87 9.85 -9.22
C LYS A 13 -4.25 8.85 -8.24
N PRO A 14 -4.32 9.07 -6.92
CA PRO A 14 -3.76 8.11 -5.98
C PRO A 14 -4.48 6.80 -6.27
N VAL A 15 -3.74 5.85 -6.83
CA VAL A 15 -4.18 4.47 -6.81
C VAL A 15 -4.24 4.18 -5.31
N GLU A 16 -5.44 4.01 -4.76
CA GLU A 16 -5.68 3.78 -3.33
C GLU A 16 -5.20 2.38 -2.95
N LEU A 17 -3.91 2.16 -3.15
CA LEU A 17 -3.17 1.01 -2.69
C LEU A 17 -2.96 1.22 -1.20
N ILE A 18 -3.31 0.21 -0.41
CA ILE A 18 -3.09 0.20 1.04
C ILE A 18 -1.60 0.40 1.32
N ILE A 19 -0.74 -0.12 0.45
CA ILE A 19 0.70 0.08 0.52
C ILE A 19 1.19 0.94 -0.65
N SER A 20 1.88 2.04 -0.32
CA SER A 20 2.45 2.92 -1.34
C SER A 20 3.63 2.26 -2.05
N LYS A 21 3.67 2.39 -3.39
CA LYS A 21 4.77 1.84 -4.22
C LYS A 21 6.15 2.30 -3.75
N ALA A 22 6.25 3.54 -3.24
CA ALA A 22 7.49 4.10 -2.71
C ALA A 22 7.95 3.38 -1.43
N ARG A 23 7.04 3.07 -0.51
CA ARG A 23 7.37 2.34 0.73
C ARG A 23 7.82 0.92 0.45
N VAL A 24 7.15 0.22 -0.47
CA VAL A 24 7.57 -1.13 -0.88
C VAL A 24 8.95 -1.11 -1.52
N LYS A 25 9.25 -0.14 -2.40
CA LYS A 25 10.59 0.01 -2.98
C LYS A 25 11.67 0.29 -1.94
N ASN A 26 11.38 1.08 -0.91
CA ASN A 26 12.32 1.32 0.19
C ASN A 26 12.51 0.11 1.11
N ALA A 27 11.48 -0.72 1.26
CA ALA A 27 11.54 -1.95 2.05
C ALA A 27 12.38 -3.04 1.36
N VAL A 28 12.30 -3.13 0.02
CA VAL A 28 13.06 -4.12 -0.76
C VAL A 28 14.45 -3.59 -1.06
N LYS A 29 15.43 -4.00 -0.24
CA LYS A 29 16.84 -3.57 -0.36
C LYS A 29 17.69 -4.45 -1.29
N LYS A 30 17.24 -5.67 -1.58
CA LYS A 30 18.04 -6.68 -2.31
C LYS A 30 17.59 -6.91 -3.75
N CYS A 31 16.38 -6.47 -4.13
CA CYS A 31 15.79 -6.80 -5.44
C CYS A 31 14.94 -5.66 -5.98
N ASN A 32 14.68 -5.69 -7.28
CA ASN A 32 13.71 -4.80 -7.91
C ASN A 32 12.30 -5.32 -7.68
N VAL A 33 11.35 -4.40 -7.51
CA VAL A 33 9.93 -4.72 -7.33
C VAL A 33 9.21 -4.57 -8.66
N GLY A 34 8.66 -5.67 -9.16
CA GLY A 34 7.84 -5.70 -10.37
C GLY A 34 6.50 -4.96 -10.19
N SER A 35 5.89 -4.54 -11.30
CA SER A 35 4.62 -3.80 -11.29
C SER A 35 3.47 -4.64 -10.74
N GLU A 36 3.42 -5.93 -11.08
CA GLU A 36 2.38 -6.88 -10.65
C GLU A 36 2.45 -7.20 -9.15
N PHE A 37 3.64 -7.08 -8.54
CA PHE A 37 3.82 -7.30 -7.10
C PHE A 37 2.99 -6.31 -6.27
N TYR A 38 2.81 -5.07 -6.73
CA TYR A 38 2.04 -4.07 -5.98
C TYR A 38 0.56 -4.44 -5.89
N GLU A 39 -0.01 -5.04 -6.94
CA GLU A 39 -1.41 -5.46 -6.98
C GLU A 39 -1.61 -6.72 -6.13
N ALA A 40 -0.69 -7.69 -6.26
CA ALA A 40 -0.69 -8.89 -5.42
C ALA A 40 -0.52 -8.57 -3.92
N LEU A 41 0.40 -7.65 -3.59
CA LEU A 41 0.62 -7.21 -2.22
C LEU A 41 -0.60 -6.47 -1.66
N ASP A 42 -1.25 -5.62 -2.46
CA ASP A 42 -2.47 -4.92 -2.04
C ASP A 42 -3.59 -5.90 -1.72
N GLY A 43 -3.80 -6.91 -2.58
CA GLY A 43 -4.74 -7.99 -2.35
C GLY A 43 -4.46 -8.75 -1.05
N ALA A 44 -3.21 -9.21 -0.86
CA ALA A 44 -2.82 -9.95 0.34
C ALA A 44 -3.02 -9.14 1.64
N VAL A 45 -2.73 -7.83 1.60
CA VAL A 45 -2.91 -6.94 2.75
C VAL A 45 -4.38 -6.70 3.04
N ARG A 46 -5.24 -6.55 2.02
CA ARG A 46 -6.70 -6.48 2.20
C ARG A 46 -7.25 -7.73 2.87
N GLU A 47 -6.77 -8.91 2.47
CA GLU A 47 -7.19 -10.17 3.08
C GLU A 47 -6.72 -10.30 4.53
N LEU A 48 -5.47 -9.92 4.82
CA LEU A 48 -4.95 -9.86 6.19
C LEU A 48 -5.78 -8.92 7.07
N ILE A 49 -6.15 -7.74 6.56
CA ILE A 49 -6.99 -6.79 7.30
C ILE A 49 -8.38 -7.38 7.55
N LYS A 50 -9.02 -8.00 6.55
CA LYS A 50 -10.32 -8.67 6.74
C LYS A 50 -10.27 -9.76 7.80
N GLY A 51 -9.20 -10.56 7.80
CA GLY A 51 -8.97 -11.57 8.83
C GLY A 51 -8.82 -10.95 10.22
N ALA A 52 -8.05 -9.88 10.31
CA ALA A 52 -7.86 -9.15 11.56
C ALA A 52 -9.14 -8.48 12.05
N GLU A 53 -9.94 -7.89 11.16
CA GLU A 53 -11.26 -7.35 11.47
C GLU A 53 -12.21 -8.44 11.98
N GLY A 54 -12.20 -9.62 11.36
CA GLY A 54 -12.99 -10.77 11.81
C GLY A 54 -12.62 -11.19 13.24
N ARG A 55 -11.33 -11.26 13.57
CA ARG A 55 -10.84 -11.58 14.92
C ARG A 55 -11.15 -10.47 15.92
N ALA A 56 -11.01 -9.21 15.54
CA ALA A 56 -11.31 -8.08 16.39
C ALA A 56 -12.81 -8.01 16.71
N VAL A 57 -13.68 -8.12 15.70
CA VAL A 57 -15.14 -8.14 15.87
C VAL A 57 -15.58 -9.37 16.65
N GLY A 58 -14.99 -10.55 16.40
CA GLY A 58 -15.23 -11.76 17.19
C GLY A 58 -14.89 -11.59 18.67
N ASN A 59 -13.83 -10.83 18.97
CA ASN A 59 -13.45 -10.44 20.33
C ASN A 59 -14.18 -9.18 20.85
N LYS A 60 -15.22 -8.69 20.16
CA LYS A 60 -15.98 -7.46 20.48
C LYS A 60 -15.10 -6.19 20.58
N ARG A 61 -13.95 -6.18 19.93
CA ARG A 61 -13.02 -5.04 19.89
C ARG A 61 -13.31 -4.19 18.66
N LYS A 62 -13.42 -2.87 18.86
CA LYS A 62 -13.54 -1.86 17.78
C LYS A 62 -12.18 -1.36 17.29
N THR A 63 -11.09 -1.94 17.77
CA THR A 63 -9.72 -1.53 17.49
C THR A 63 -8.91 -2.77 17.12
N LEU A 64 -8.35 -2.77 15.91
CA LEU A 64 -7.38 -3.77 15.48
C LEU A 64 -6.14 -3.66 16.36
N LYS A 65 -5.75 -4.74 17.03
CA LYS A 65 -4.49 -4.82 17.77
C LYS A 65 -3.50 -5.71 17.02
N ALA A 66 -2.22 -5.65 17.42
CA ALA A 66 -1.18 -6.50 16.84
C ALA A 66 -1.48 -8.01 16.95
N VAL A 67 -2.36 -8.40 17.87
CA VAL A 67 -2.85 -9.78 18.03
C VAL A 67 -3.92 -10.19 17.01
N ASP A 68 -4.48 -9.23 16.27
CA ASP A 68 -5.53 -9.49 15.28
C ASP A 68 -4.95 -9.76 13.88
N LEU A 69 -3.78 -9.19 13.54
CA LEU A 69 -3.00 -9.54 12.34
C LEU A 69 -2.39 -10.94 12.49
#